data_AF-A0A7J9T6R2-F1
#
_entry.id   AF-A0A7J9T6R2-F1
#
_cell.length_a   1.000
_cell.length_b   1.000
_cell.length_c   1.000
_cell.angle_alpha   90.00
_cell.angle_beta   90.00
_cell.angle_gamma   90.00
#
_symmetry.space_group_name_H-M   'P 1'
#
loop_
_entity.id
_entity.type
_entity.pdbx_description
1 polymer ?
#
loop_
_entity_poly.entity_id
_entity_poly.type
_entity_poly.pdbx_seq_one_letter_code
_entity_poly.pdbx_strand_id
1 'polypeptide(L)'
;MAMISARKRLESIESNVLPSMFAGILIKDEKWLRKTLEETLPNLEKKAIELALKCKAEGICSENELLCDETRIRELFKETRSKLEKEFLVRTGMG
;
A
#
# COMPACT_ATOMS: atom_id res chain seq x y z
N MET A 1 16.17 -4.65 -21.49
CA MET A 1 15.48 -5.44 -20.45
C MET A 1 15.42 -4.61 -19.17
N ALA A 2 14.32 -3.90 -18.93
CA ALA A 2 14.17 -3.15 -17.69
C ALA A 2 13.79 -4.13 -16.57
N MET A 3 14.79 -4.68 -15.87
CA MET A 3 14.56 -5.18 -14.52
C MET A 3 14.08 -3.97 -13.71
N ILE A 4 12.76 -3.82 -13.55
CA ILE A 4 12.22 -2.88 -12.60
C ILE A 4 12.76 -3.34 -11.25
N SER A 5 13.73 -2.61 -10.70
CA SER A 5 14.35 -2.93 -9.43
C SER A 5 13.27 -3.05 -8.37
N ALA A 6 13.48 -3.92 -7.38
CA ALA A 6 12.53 -4.09 -6.27
C ALA A 6 12.18 -2.73 -5.62
N ARG A 7 13.15 -1.80 -5.59
CA ARG A 7 13.00 -0.41 -5.18
C ARG A 7 11.96 0.35 -6.01
N LYS A 8 12.06 0.34 -7.35
CA LYS A 8 11.07 1.02 -8.22
C LYS A 8 9.65 0.47 -8.04
N ARG A 9 9.51 -0.82 -7.73
CA ARG A 9 8.20 -1.41 -7.42
C ARG A 9 7.66 -0.87 -6.10
N LEU A 10 8.51 -0.78 -5.08
CA LEU A 10 8.16 -0.23 -3.77
C LEU A 10 7.77 1.25 -3.86
N GLU A 11 8.55 2.06 -4.58
CA GLU A 11 8.23 3.47 -4.86
C GLU A 11 6.90 3.62 -5.60
N SER A 12 6.62 2.75 -6.57
CA SER A 12 5.35 2.77 -7.30
C SER A 12 4.15 2.41 -6.40
N ILE A 13 4.34 1.51 -5.44
CA ILE A 13 3.29 1.20 -4.46
C ILE A 13 2.95 2.45 -3.64
N GLU A 14 3.95 3.14 -3.07
CA GLU A 14 3.74 4.33 -2.26
C GLU A 14 3.18 5.52 -3.08
N SER A 15 3.76 5.79 -4.25
CA SER A 15 3.49 7.02 -4.99
C SER A 15 2.33 6.91 -5.99
N ASN A 16 2.00 5.69 -6.44
CA ASN A 16 0.94 5.48 -7.44
C ASN A 16 -0.18 4.60 -6.92
N VAL A 17 0.13 3.40 -6.40
CA VAL A 17 -0.90 2.41 -6.08
C VAL A 17 -1.75 2.87 -4.89
N LEU A 18 -1.15 3.27 -3.77
CA LEU A 18 -1.91 3.74 -2.60
C LEU A 18 -2.76 4.98 -2.92
N PRO A 19 -2.25 6.06 -3.57
CA PRO A 19 -3.08 7.18 -3.99
C PRO A 19 -4.22 6.80 -4.94
N SER A 20 -3.97 5.89 -5.88
CA SER A 20 -4.99 5.44 -6.83
C SER A 20 -6.15 4.69 -6.16
N MET A 21 -5.92 4.08 -5.00
CA MET A 21 -7.01 3.48 -4.23
C MET A 21 -8.01 4.52 -3.74
N PHE A 22 -7.53 5.69 -3.32
CA PHE A 22 -8.39 6.80 -2.91
C PHE A 22 -9.19 7.39 -4.08
N ALA A 23 -8.59 7.48 -5.27
CA ALA A 23 -9.34 7.82 -6.49
C ALA A 23 -10.41 6.76 -6.82
N GLY A 24 -10.12 5.49 -6.54
CA GLY A 24 -11.05 4.37 -6.67
C GLY A 24 -12.27 4.50 -5.77
N ILE A 25 -12.12 5.05 -4.55
CA ILE A 25 -13.24 5.28 -3.62
C ILE A 25 -14.32 6.13 -4.28
N LEU A 26 -13.95 7.22 -4.97
CA LEU A 26 -14.91 8.14 -5.57
C LEU A 26 -15.77 7.48 -6.66
N ILE A 27 -15.23 6.49 -7.37
CA ILE A 27 -15.81 5.92 -8.60
C ILE A 27 -16.38 4.51 -8.39
N LYS A 28 -15.91 3.75 -7.39
CA LYS A 28 -16.21 2.32 -7.22
C LYS A 28 -17.26 2.06 -6.13
N ASP A 29 -18.01 0.98 -6.30
CA ASP A 29 -19.05 0.50 -5.37
C ASP A 29 -18.50 -0.12 -4.07
N GLU A 30 -19.36 -0.25 -3.06
CA GLU A 30 -19.06 -0.81 -1.73
C GLU A 30 -18.33 -2.16 -1.78
N LYS A 31 -18.72 -3.05 -2.70
CA LYS A 31 -18.08 -4.36 -2.88
C LYS A 31 -16.59 -4.24 -3.21
N TRP A 32 -16.22 -3.23 -3.99
CA TRP A 32 -14.83 -2.97 -4.32
C TRP A 32 -14.07 -2.51 -3.07
N LEU A 33 -14.64 -1.56 -2.32
CA LEU A 33 -14.01 -1.01 -1.12
C LEU A 33 -13.79 -2.09 -0.04
N ARG A 34 -14.81 -2.93 0.18
CA ARG A 34 -14.70 -4.10 1.08
C ARG A 34 -13.59 -5.06 0.65
N LYS A 35 -13.57 -5.44 -0.64
CA LYS A 35 -12.51 -6.30 -1.20
C LYS A 35 -11.12 -5.66 -1.09
N THR A 36 -11.04 -4.35 -1.26
CA THR A 36 -9.78 -3.62 -1.11
C THR A 36 -9.27 -3.69 0.32
N LEU A 37 -10.14 -3.46 1.30
CA LEU A 37 -9.81 -3.52 2.73
C LEU A 37 -9.44 -4.92 3.22
N GLU A 38 -10.22 -5.94 2.84
CA GLU A 38 -10.06 -7.31 3.35
C GLU A 38 -8.99 -8.11 2.61
N GLU A 39 -8.78 -7.88 1.31
CA GLU A 39 -7.88 -8.69 0.50
C GLU A 39 -6.73 -7.89 -0.14
N THR A 40 -7.03 -6.75 -0.76
CA THR A 40 -6.05 -6.07 -1.63
C THR A 40 -4.97 -5.36 -0.82
N LEU A 41 -5.36 -4.60 0.21
CA LEU A 41 -4.44 -3.87 1.08
C LEU A 41 -3.48 -4.82 1.81
N PRO A 42 -3.97 -5.88 2.50
CA PRO A 42 -3.10 -6.80 3.22
C PRO A 42 -2.13 -7.55 2.28
N ASN A 43 -2.58 -7.91 1.08
CA ASN A 43 -1.70 -8.55 0.09
C ASN A 43 -0.64 -7.58 -0.44
N LEU A 44 -0.96 -6.30 -0.62
CA LEU A 44 0.01 -5.29 -1.03
C LEU A 44 1.00 -4.95 0.08
N GLU A 45 0.55 -4.90 1.34
CA GLU A 45 1.42 -4.71 2.50
C GLU A 45 2.49 -5.82 2.56
N LYS A 46 2.07 -7.08 2.47
CA LYS A 46 2.98 -8.22 2.41
C LYS A 46 4.00 -8.09 1.28
N LYS A 47 3.53 -7.75 0.08
CA LYS A 47 4.41 -7.54 -1.09
C LYS A 47 5.38 -6.37 -0.88
N ALA A 48 4.94 -5.28 -0.27
CA ALA A 48 5.79 -4.13 0.01
C ALA A 48 6.91 -4.50 1.01
N ILE A 49 6.57 -5.24 2.06
CA ILE A 49 7.52 -5.77 3.03
C ILE A 49 8.51 -6.75 2.35
N GLU A 50 8.03 -7.68 1.54
CA GLU A 50 8.89 -8.60 0.77
C GLU A 50 9.85 -7.85 -0.16
N LEU A 51 9.36 -6.80 -0.85
CA LEU A 51 10.20 -5.96 -1.70
C LEU A 51 11.25 -5.19 -0.89
N ALA A 52 10.89 -4.67 0.28
CA ALA A 52 11.81 -3.97 1.16
C ALA A 52 12.93 -4.89 1.67
N LEU A 53 12.56 -6.10 2.13
CA LEU A 53 13.51 -7.13 2.54
C LEU A 53 14.43 -7.53 1.39
N LYS A 54 13.88 -7.70 0.18
CA LYS A 54 14.66 -8.00 -1.01
C LYS A 54 15.62 -6.86 -1.38
N CYS A 55 15.19 -5.60 -1.27
CA CYS A 55 16.06 -4.44 -1.51
C CYS A 55 17.22 -4.36 -0.51
N LYS A 56 16.97 -4.66 0.77
CA LYS A 56 18.01 -4.73 1.79
C LYS A 56 18.98 -5.89 1.52
N ALA A 57 18.46 -7.07 1.17
CA ALA A 57 19.27 -8.25 0.86
C ALA A 57 20.16 -8.07 -0.38
N GLU A 58 19.66 -7.36 -1.41
CA GLU A 58 20.43 -7.06 -2.63
C GLU A 58 21.33 -5.81 -2.49
N GLY A 59 21.36 -5.16 -1.33
CA GLY A 59 22.13 -3.92 -1.12
C GLY A 59 21.63 -2.72 -1.94
N ILE A 60 20.39 -2.77 -2.44
CA ILE A 60 19.75 -1.69 -3.20
C ILE A 60 19.30 -0.54 -2.29
N CYS A 61 18.89 -0.88 -1.06
CA CYS A 61 18.50 0.05 -0.03
C CYS A 61 19.55 0.05 1.09
N SER A 62 19.95 1.23 1.55
CA SER A 62 20.71 1.35 2.80
C SER A 62 19.85 1.01 4.00
N GLU A 63 20.45 0.59 5.11
CA GLU A 63 19.76 0.16 6.33
C GLU A 63 18.81 1.24 6.89
N ASN A 64 19.14 2.51 6.67
CA ASN A 64 18.38 3.69 7.10
C ASN A 64 17.43 4.26 6.02
N GLU A 65 17.27 3.61 4.86
CA GLU A 65 16.32 4.11 3.87
C GLU A 65 14.88 3.85 4.31
N LEU A 66 14.16 4.94 4.56
CA LEU A 66 12.76 4.96 4.97
C LEU A 66 11.85 4.16 4.03
N LEU A 67 12.17 4.14 2.73
CA LEU A 67 11.43 3.37 1.72
C LEU A 67 11.46 1.86 2.01
N CYS A 68 12.53 1.36 2.61
CA CYS A 68 12.73 -0.06 2.91
C CYS A 68 12.55 -0.37 4.41
N ASP A 69 12.03 0.57 5.19
CA ASP A 69 11.76 0.38 6.61
C ASP A 69 10.42 -0.34 6.83
N GLU A 70 10.47 -1.52 7.45
CA GLU A 70 9.26 -2.34 7.64
C GLU A 70 8.23 -1.62 8.51
N THR A 71 8.68 -0.93 9.57
CA THR A 71 7.78 -0.23 10.50
C THR A 71 7.02 0.85 9.76
N ARG A 72 7.71 1.69 8.99
CA ARG A 72 7.10 2.75 8.18
C ARG A 72 6.16 2.19 7.12
N ILE A 73 6.52 1.10 6.44
CA ILE A 73 5.63 0.46 5.47
C ILE A 73 4.33 0.03 6.15
N ARG A 74 4.41 -0.67 7.28
CA ARG A 74 3.22 -1.08 8.05
C ARG A 74 2.39 0.11 8.51
N GLU A 75 3.02 1.19 9.00
CA GLU A 75 2.32 2.41 9.39
C GLU A 75 1.60 3.07 8.21
N LEU A 76 2.24 3.14 7.04
CA LEU A 76 1.65 3.69 5.82
C LEU A 76 0.42 2.89 5.38
N PHE A 77 0.51 1.55 5.40
CA PHE A 77 -0.62 0.68 5.07
C PHE A 77 -1.73 0.77 6.12
N LYS A 78 -1.40 0.87 7.41
CA LYS A 78 -2.38 1.08 8.48
C LYS A 78 -3.11 2.42 8.35
N GLU A 79 -2.39 3.49 8.03
CA GLU A 79 -2.99 4.81 7.79
C GLU A 79 -3.91 4.76 6.56
N THR A 80 -3.44 4.15 5.47
CA THR A 80 -4.23 3.97 4.25
C THR A 80 -5.52 3.20 4.54
N ARG A 81 -5.42 2.10 5.29
CA ARG A 81 -6.57 1.30 5.72
C ARG A 81 -7.56 2.14 6.51
N SER A 82 -7.08 2.86 7.52
CA SER A 82 -7.95 3.68 8.38
C SER A 82 -8.70 4.76 7.59
N LYS A 83 -8.03 5.39 6.61
CA LYS A 83 -8.69 6.35 5.71
C LYS A 83 -9.76 5.68 4.85
N LEU A 84 -9.46 4.51 4.25
CA LEU A 84 -10.42 3.74 3.45
C LEU A 84 -11.62 3.24 4.29
N GLU A 85 -11.40 2.81 5.52
CA GLU A 85 -12.44 2.38 6.46
C GLU A 85 -13.37 3.55 6.84
N LYS A 86 -12.82 4.75 7.08
CA LYS A 86 -13.65 5.95 7.34
C LYS A 86 -14.54 6.27 6.14
N GLU A 87 -13.99 6.25 4.93
CA GLU A 87 -14.77 6.49 3.71
C GLU A 87 -15.85 5.43 3.49
N PHE A 88 -15.56 4.17 3.85
CA PHE A 88 -16.55 3.09 3.82
C PHE A 88 -17.73 3.39 4.75
N LEU A 89 -17.46 3.76 6.01
CA LEU A 89 -18.50 4.08 7.00
C LEU A 89 -19.38 5.28 6.58
N VAL A 90 -18.77 6.33 6.02
CA VAL A 90 -19.51 7.50 5.51
C VAL A 90 -20.47 7.10 4.39
N ARG A 91 -20.03 6.22 3.48
CA ARG A 91 -20.84 5.79 2.33
C ARG A 91 -21.93 4.79 2.69
N THR A 92 -21.70 3.93 3.68
CA THR A 92 -22.72 2.97 4.13
C THR A 92 -23.75 3.59 5.07
N GLY A 93 -23.63 4.89 5.40
CA GLY A 93 -24.57 5.59 6.27
C GLY A 93 -24.57 5.06 7.71
N MET A 94 -23.52 4.35 8.12
CA MET A 94 -23.30 3.91 9.51
C MET A 94 -22.54 4.98 10.31
N GLY A 95 -22.98 6.24 10.20
CA GLY A 95 -22.42 7.40 10.90
C GLY A 95 -23.52 8.20 11.58
#